data_AF-A0A963J161-F1
#
_entry.id   AF-A0A963J161-F1
#
_cell.length_a   1.000
_cell.length_b   1.000
_cell.length_c   1.000
_cell.angle_alpha   90.00
_cell.angle_beta   90.00
_cell.angle_gamma   90.00
#
_symmetry.space_group_name_H-M   'P 1'
#
loop_
_entity.id
_entity.type
_entity.pdbx_description
1 polymer ?
#
loop_
_entity_poly.entity_id
_entity_poly.type
_entity_poly.pdbx_seq_one_letter_code
_entity_poly.pdbx_strand_id
1 'polypeptide(L)'
;MSLVHFFRRLRINAVLRSVGWQMLGSTATLGTALWISWNHGLEAQGEFGLAKSWFDAAAAIAALGLPHGLLHLMYRCDISAHQLLPWIRRILTVAAILCLPTAAVAAALGRQTSALVLASLPFAIAHLLARSWLLRERGEEVFGIITAMPALVLLAAVLLGGPHYAWLLLGTACIAGTTSLSLVAQTVRRA
;
A
#
# COMPACT_ATOMS: atom_id res chain seq x y z
N MET A 1 14.39 -16.86 -33.83
CA MET A 1 13.58 -15.82 -33.15
C MET A 1 14.56 -14.84 -32.51
N SER A 2 14.50 -13.54 -32.84
CA SER A 2 15.47 -12.55 -32.33
C SER A 2 15.41 -12.44 -30.80
N LEU A 3 16.58 -12.35 -30.13
CA LEU A 3 16.72 -12.11 -28.68
C LEU A 3 15.85 -10.93 -28.20
N VAL A 4 15.71 -9.89 -29.02
CA VAL A 4 14.86 -8.73 -28.75
C VAL A 4 13.38 -9.11 -28.66
N HIS A 5 12.90 -9.99 -29.54
CA HIS A 5 11.52 -10.48 -29.50
C HIS A 5 11.26 -11.39 -28.29
N PHE A 6 12.25 -12.18 -27.90
CA PHE A 6 12.18 -13.02 -26.71
C PHE A 6 12.07 -12.18 -25.43
N PHE A 7 12.96 -11.19 -25.23
CA PHE A 7 12.88 -10.28 -24.09
C PHE A 7 11.58 -9.46 -24.06
N ARG A 8 11.10 -9.02 -25.23
CA ARG A 8 9.81 -8.32 -25.33
C ARG A 8 8.64 -9.21 -24.87
N ARG A 9 8.61 -10.48 -25.26
CA ARG A 9 7.57 -11.43 -24.80
C ARG A 9 7.63 -11.68 -23.29
N LEU A 10 8.82 -11.87 -22.73
CA LEU A 10 8.98 -12.06 -21.28
C LEU A 10 8.45 -10.86 -20.49
N ARG A 11 8.77 -9.63 -20.94
CA ARG A 11 8.26 -8.41 -20.32
C ARG A 11 6.74 -8.30 -20.43
N ILE A 12 6.16 -8.58 -21.60
CA ILE A 12 4.70 -8.58 -21.78
C ILE A 12 4.04 -9.57 -20.80
N ASN A 13 4.60 -10.77 -20.64
CA ASN A 13 4.07 -11.75 -19.69
C ASN A 13 4.16 -11.27 -18.23
N ALA A 14 5.23 -10.57 -17.85
CA ALA A 14 5.36 -9.98 -16.51
C ALA A 14 4.33 -8.85 -16.28
N VAL A 15 4.12 -8.00 -17.28
CA VAL A 15 3.09 -6.94 -17.23
C VAL A 15 1.69 -7.54 -17.12
N LEU A 16 1.36 -8.55 -17.93
CA LEU A 16 0.05 -9.20 -17.87
C LEU A 16 -0.21 -9.85 -16.51
N ARG A 17 0.80 -10.50 -15.92
CA ARG A 17 0.71 -11.04 -14.56
C ARG A 17 0.53 -9.94 -13.52
N SER A 18 1.23 -8.82 -13.66
CA SER A 18 1.06 -7.64 -12.79
C SER A 18 -0.36 -7.08 -12.84
N VAL A 19 -0.92 -6.97 -14.05
CA VAL A 19 -2.31 -6.56 -14.25
C VAL A 19 -3.26 -7.56 -13.61
N GLY A 20 -3.03 -8.86 -13.80
CA GLY A 20 -3.81 -9.92 -13.16
C GLY A 20 -3.85 -9.78 -11.63
N TRP A 21 -2.71 -9.53 -10.99
CA TRP A 21 -2.66 -9.25 -9.55
C TRP A 21 -3.46 -8.02 -9.14
N GLN A 22 -3.37 -6.92 -9.90
CA GLN A 22 -4.12 -5.71 -9.61
C GLN A 22 -5.63 -5.89 -9.82
N MET A 23 -6.04 -6.69 -10.81
CA MET A 23 -7.44 -7.10 -11.00
C MET A 23 -7.93 -7.94 -9.82
N LEU A 24 -7.12 -8.87 -9.31
CA LEU A 24 -7.42 -9.63 -8.09
C LEU A 24 -7.58 -8.70 -6.88
N GLY A 25 -6.69 -7.71 -6.71
CA GLY A 25 -6.83 -6.73 -5.62
C GLY A 25 -8.11 -5.88 -5.75
N SER A 26 -8.48 -5.47 -6.96
CA SER A 26 -9.73 -4.75 -7.22
C SER A 26 -10.96 -5.62 -6.90
N THR A 27 -10.92 -6.88 -7.33
CA THR A 27 -11.96 -7.88 -7.04
C THR A 27 -12.06 -8.15 -5.54
N ALA A 28 -10.93 -8.18 -4.82
CA ALA A 28 -10.92 -8.37 -3.38
C ALA A 28 -11.57 -7.20 -2.64
N THR A 29 -11.36 -5.97 -3.11
CA THR A 29 -12.02 -4.77 -2.55
C THR A 29 -13.53 -4.83 -2.77
N LEU A 30 -13.96 -5.20 -3.98
CA LEU A 30 -15.38 -5.40 -4.29
C LEU A 30 -15.99 -6.52 -3.43
N GLY A 31 -15.30 -7.67 -3.34
CA GLY A 31 -15.71 -8.80 -2.54
C GLY A 31 -15.84 -8.46 -1.06
N THR A 32 -14.96 -7.60 -0.54
CA THR A 32 -15.04 -7.09 0.83
C THR A 32 -16.33 -6.29 1.05
N ALA A 33 -16.63 -5.35 0.15
CA ALA A 33 -17.85 -4.54 0.24
C ALA A 33 -19.13 -5.38 0.12
N LEU A 34 -19.15 -6.36 -0.80
CA LEU A 34 -20.28 -7.28 -0.98
C LEU A 34 -20.46 -8.19 0.24
N TRP A 35 -19.38 -8.72 0.80
CA TRP A 35 -19.43 -9.55 1.99
C TRP A 35 -20.02 -8.78 3.18
N ILE A 36 -19.56 -7.54 3.41
CA ILE A 36 -20.09 -6.69 4.48
C ILE A 36 -21.58 -6.39 4.23
N SER A 37 -21.95 -6.05 2.99
CA SER A 37 -23.34 -5.81 2.61
C SER A 37 -24.24 -7.00 2.92
N TRP A 38 -23.79 -8.20 2.55
CA TRP A 38 -24.55 -9.44 2.72
C TRP A 38 -24.70 -9.86 4.19
N ASN A 39 -23.67 -9.70 5.01
CA ASN A 39 -23.65 -10.20 6.39
C ASN A 39 -24.05 -9.16 7.43
N HIS A 40 -23.85 -7.87 7.15
CA HIS A 40 -24.04 -6.76 8.08
C HIS A 40 -24.97 -5.66 7.56
N GLY A 41 -25.46 -5.77 6.32
CA GLY A 41 -26.40 -4.83 5.73
C GLY A 41 -25.77 -3.65 5.00
N LEU A 42 -26.61 -2.88 4.31
CA LEU A 42 -26.19 -1.74 3.48
C LEU A 42 -25.60 -0.58 4.30
N GLU A 43 -26.07 -0.36 5.51
CA GLU A 43 -25.54 0.68 6.40
C GLU A 43 -24.08 0.41 6.77
N ALA A 44 -23.78 -0.83 7.17
CA ALA A 44 -22.43 -1.29 7.48
C ALA A 44 -21.50 -1.19 6.26
N GLN A 45 -22.01 -1.49 5.05
CA GLN A 45 -21.26 -1.29 3.80
C GLN A 45 -20.97 0.20 3.56
N GLY A 46 -21.91 1.09 3.86
CA GLY A 46 -21.75 2.54 3.78
C GLY A 46 -20.67 3.05 4.73
N GLU A 47 -20.69 2.61 5.99
CA GLU A 47 -19.66 2.95 6.98
C GLU A 47 -18.26 2.47 6.56
N PHE A 48 -18.16 1.24 6.06
CA PHE A 48 -16.92 0.72 5.50
C PHE A 48 -16.43 1.57 4.32
N GLY A 49 -17.33 1.90 3.39
CA GLY A 49 -17.01 2.74 2.22
C GLY A 49 -16.49 4.12 2.60
N LEU A 50 -17.09 4.75 3.62
CA LEU A 50 -16.63 6.02 4.17
C LEU A 50 -15.27 5.89 4.85
N ALA A 51 -15.07 4.88 5.71
CA ALA A 51 -13.81 4.66 6.39
C ALA A 51 -12.66 4.41 5.40
N LYS A 52 -12.91 3.56 4.39
CA LYS A 52 -11.93 3.24 3.34
C LYS A 52 -11.59 4.45 2.48
N SER A 53 -12.58 5.23 2.05
CA SER A 53 -12.35 6.41 1.21
C SER A 53 -11.58 7.50 1.95
N TRP A 54 -11.90 7.74 3.24
CA TRP A 54 -11.14 8.66 4.08
C TRP A 54 -9.69 8.22 4.29
N PHE A 55 -9.46 6.93 4.55
CA PHE A 55 -8.10 6.38 4.63
C PHE A 55 -7.34 6.56 3.32
N ASP A 56 -7.94 6.23 2.17
CA ASP A 56 -7.29 6.36 0.86
C ASP A 56 -6.97 7.82 0.53
N ALA A 57 -7.89 8.74 0.82
CA ALA A 57 -7.66 10.17 0.65
C ALA A 57 -6.53 10.66 1.55
N ALA A 58 -6.52 10.27 2.84
CA ALA A 58 -5.46 10.64 3.77
C ALA A 58 -4.10 10.08 3.34
N ALA A 59 -4.04 8.82 2.89
CA ALA A 59 -2.82 8.21 2.37
C ALA A 59 -2.31 8.90 1.09
N ALA A 60 -3.22 9.26 0.18
CA ALA A 60 -2.87 9.97 -1.05
C ALA A 60 -2.31 11.38 -0.76
N ILE A 61 -2.93 12.11 0.17
CA ILE A 61 -2.47 13.44 0.60
C ILE A 61 -1.14 13.33 1.33
N ALA A 62 -1.01 12.39 2.29
CA ALA A 62 0.21 12.22 3.08
C ALA A 62 1.40 11.78 2.21
N ALA A 63 1.16 10.98 1.18
CA ALA A 63 2.20 10.57 0.23
C ALA A 63 2.48 11.63 -0.85
N LEU A 64 1.60 12.61 -1.08
CA LEU A 64 1.79 13.80 -1.94
C LEU A 64 2.60 13.56 -3.24
N GLY A 65 2.26 12.53 -4.02
CA GLY A 65 2.98 12.25 -5.27
C GLY A 65 4.42 11.74 -5.11
N LEU A 66 4.95 11.58 -3.89
CA LEU A 66 6.27 11.02 -3.59
C LEU A 66 6.54 9.69 -4.32
N PRO A 67 5.58 8.75 -4.46
CA PRO A 67 5.81 7.52 -5.21
C PRO A 67 6.14 7.77 -6.70
N HIS A 68 5.54 8.79 -7.32
CA HIS A 68 5.82 9.17 -8.71
C HIS A 68 7.15 9.92 -8.82
N GLY A 69 7.44 10.81 -7.86
CA GLY A 69 8.73 11.48 -7.77
C GLY A 69 9.88 10.48 -7.65
N LEU A 70 9.71 9.46 -6.81
CA LEU A 70 10.69 8.37 -6.65
C LEU A 70 10.94 7.64 -7.98
N LEU A 71 9.87 7.25 -8.69
CA LEU A 71 9.99 6.61 -10.01
C LEU A 71 10.69 7.52 -11.03
N HIS A 72 10.38 8.81 -11.02
CA HIS A 72 11.04 9.78 -11.89
C HIS A 72 12.54 9.84 -11.63
N LEU A 73 12.96 9.95 -10.37
CA LEU A 73 14.38 9.97 -9.99
C LEU A 73 15.09 8.67 -10.41
N MET A 74 14.47 7.52 -10.22
CA MET A 74 15.06 6.21 -10.54
C MET A 74 15.11 5.89 -12.05
N TYR A 75 14.12 6.33 -12.84
CA TYR A 75 14.03 6.01 -14.27
C TYR A 75 14.55 7.11 -15.19
N ARG A 76 14.43 8.39 -14.80
CA ARG A 76 14.80 9.53 -15.65
C ARG A 76 16.11 10.18 -15.22
N CYS A 77 16.38 10.23 -13.93
CA CYS A 77 17.61 10.82 -13.39
C CYS A 77 18.70 9.76 -13.10
N ASP A 78 18.39 8.48 -13.32
CA ASP A 78 19.28 7.33 -13.08
C ASP A 78 19.91 7.30 -11.68
N ILE A 79 19.19 7.86 -10.70
CA ILE A 79 19.62 7.81 -9.30
C ILE A 79 19.41 6.39 -8.81
N SER A 80 20.48 5.78 -8.29
CA SER A 80 20.41 4.41 -7.82
C SER A 80 19.51 4.32 -6.60
N ALA A 81 18.84 3.17 -6.46
CA ALA A 81 17.95 2.92 -5.36
C ALA A 81 18.66 3.13 -4.01
N HIS A 82 19.86 2.59 -3.82
CA HIS A 82 20.63 2.74 -2.57
C HIS A 82 20.87 4.20 -2.16
N GLN A 83 21.07 5.11 -3.13
CA GLN A 83 21.25 6.54 -2.85
C GLN A 83 19.98 7.21 -2.30
N LEU A 84 18.80 6.68 -2.63
CA LEU A 84 17.51 7.19 -2.18
C LEU A 84 17.09 6.63 -0.81
N LEU A 85 17.79 5.61 -0.30
CA LEU A 85 17.44 4.96 0.97
C LEU A 85 17.44 5.92 2.18
N PRO A 86 18.44 6.80 2.37
CA PRO A 86 18.42 7.77 3.47
C PRO A 86 17.23 8.74 3.39
N TRP A 87 16.85 9.14 2.17
CA TRP A 87 15.71 10.03 1.93
C TRP A 87 14.39 9.36 2.29
N ILE A 88 14.18 8.10 1.88
CA ILE A 88 12.99 7.33 2.28
C ILE A 88 12.93 7.17 3.80
N ARG A 89 14.05 6.81 4.44
CA ARG A 89 14.10 6.70 5.91
C ARG A 89 13.70 8.01 6.57
N ARG A 90 14.21 9.15 6.08
CA ARG A 90 13.85 10.47 6.60
C ARG A 90 12.36 10.76 6.45
N ILE A 91 11.76 10.47 5.29
CA ILE A 91 10.31 10.65 5.08
C ILE A 91 9.50 9.80 6.05
N LEU A 92 9.85 8.53 6.21
CA LEU A 92 9.11 7.63 7.10
C LEU A 92 9.25 8.04 8.56
N THR A 93 10.43 8.51 8.98
CA THR A 93 10.64 9.06 10.32
C THR A 93 9.80 10.32 10.54
N VAL A 94 9.79 11.26 9.59
CA VAL A 94 8.95 12.47 9.67
C VAL A 94 7.47 12.10 9.71
N ALA A 95 7.02 11.18 8.86
CA ALA A 95 5.65 10.68 8.86
C ALA A 95 5.28 10.08 10.22
N ALA A 96 6.14 9.26 10.82
CA ALA A 96 5.90 8.68 12.13
C ALA A 96 5.84 9.73 13.25
N ILE A 97 6.78 10.69 13.26
CA ILE A 97 6.83 11.78 14.25
C ILE A 97 5.62 12.69 14.16
N LEU A 98 5.09 12.94 12.96
CA LEU A 98 3.89 13.75 12.79
C LEU A 98 2.63 12.94 13.09
N CYS A 99 2.49 11.74 12.53
CA CYS A 99 1.23 11.01 12.57
C CYS A 99 0.97 10.31 13.91
N LEU A 100 1.97 9.72 14.57
CA LEU A 100 1.75 8.93 15.79
C LEU A 100 1.37 9.79 17.00
N PRO A 101 2.03 10.92 17.28
CA PRO A 101 1.59 11.82 18.36
C PRO A 101 0.22 12.43 18.07
N THR A 102 -0.06 12.84 16.83
CA THR A 102 -1.38 13.36 16.47
C THR A 102 -2.46 12.27 16.59
N ALA A 103 -2.15 11.02 16.26
CA ALA A 103 -3.04 9.88 16.51
C ALA A 103 -3.32 9.69 18.01
N ALA A 104 -2.29 9.77 18.85
CA ALA A 104 -2.44 9.66 20.31
C ALA A 104 -3.33 10.78 20.88
N VAL A 105 -3.12 12.02 20.44
CA VAL A 105 -3.97 13.17 20.82
C VAL A 105 -5.41 12.96 20.34
N ALA A 106 -5.61 12.52 19.10
CA ALA A 106 -6.95 12.23 18.58
C ALA A 106 -7.67 11.14 19.39
N ALA A 107 -6.95 10.08 19.78
CA ALA A 107 -7.49 9.03 20.64
C ALA A 107 -7.87 9.55 22.03
N ALA A 108 -7.04 10.41 22.64
CA ALA A 108 -7.31 11.04 23.93
C ALA A 108 -8.54 11.96 23.88
N LEU A 109 -8.81 12.58 22.73
CA LEU A 109 -10.01 13.39 22.48
C LEU A 109 -11.26 12.57 22.09
N GLY A 110 -11.21 11.24 22.19
CA GLY A 110 -12.31 10.34 21.86
C GLY A 110 -12.55 10.13 20.36
N ARG A 111 -11.67 10.65 19.49
CA ARG A 111 -11.80 10.56 18.02
C ARG A 111 -11.10 9.30 17.48
N GLN A 112 -11.59 8.13 17.87
CA GLN A 112 -10.94 6.84 17.61
C GLN A 112 -10.70 6.54 16.13
N THR A 113 -11.70 6.75 15.26
CA THR A 113 -11.54 6.51 13.82
C THR A 113 -10.43 7.37 13.21
N SER A 114 -10.40 8.66 13.55
CA SER A 114 -9.34 9.57 13.09
C SER A 114 -7.97 9.17 13.63
N ALA A 115 -7.90 8.75 14.89
CA ALA A 115 -6.67 8.27 15.50
C ALA A 115 -6.10 7.06 14.75
N LEU A 116 -6.93 6.07 14.43
CA LEU A 116 -6.52 4.87 13.71
C LEU A 116 -6.09 5.17 12.27
N VAL A 117 -6.82 6.06 11.57
CA VAL A 117 -6.40 6.54 10.24
C VAL A 117 -5.03 7.21 10.33
N LEU A 118 -4.82 8.14 11.26
CA LEU A 118 -3.51 8.80 11.44
C LEU A 118 -2.41 7.79 11.77
N ALA A 119 -2.65 6.86 12.69
CA ALA A 119 -1.69 5.83 13.07
C ALA A 119 -1.29 4.92 11.90
N SER A 120 -2.16 4.74 10.92
CA SER A 120 -1.91 3.91 9.74
C SER A 120 -1.08 4.60 8.65
N LEU A 121 -1.03 5.94 8.63
CA LEU A 121 -0.38 6.71 7.56
C LEU A 121 1.11 6.41 7.36
N PRO A 122 1.95 6.27 8.40
CA PRO A 122 3.36 5.94 8.21
C PRO A 122 3.54 4.63 7.44
N PHE A 123 2.70 3.63 7.72
CA PHE A 123 2.74 2.33 7.05
C PHE A 123 2.17 2.40 5.63
N ALA A 124 1.11 3.18 5.42
CA ALA A 124 0.56 3.41 4.08
C ALA A 124 1.58 4.12 3.18
N ILE A 125 2.25 5.16 3.67
CA ILE A 125 3.33 5.86 2.94
C ILE A 125 4.48 4.90 2.66
N ALA A 126 4.90 4.11 3.66
CA ALA A 126 5.93 3.09 3.47
C ALA A 126 5.57 2.09 2.36
N HIS A 127 4.34 1.59 2.36
CA HIS A 127 3.85 0.69 1.32
C HIS A 127 3.89 1.34 -0.08
N LEU A 128 3.37 2.57 -0.20
CA LEU A 128 3.30 3.30 -1.46
C LEU A 128 4.69 3.63 -2.03
N LEU A 129 5.66 3.96 -1.18
CA LEU A 129 7.05 4.17 -1.60
C LEU A 129 7.72 2.85 -1.97
N ALA A 130 7.53 1.81 -1.16
CA ALA A 130 8.14 0.50 -1.37
C ALA A 130 7.68 -0.15 -2.68
N ARG A 131 6.39 -0.06 -3.04
CA ARG A 131 5.92 -0.60 -4.33
C ARG A 131 6.61 0.10 -5.52
N SER A 132 6.76 1.43 -5.48
CA SER A 132 7.45 2.18 -6.54
C SER A 132 8.92 1.78 -6.64
N TRP A 133 9.59 1.59 -5.51
CA TRP A 133 10.96 1.10 -5.47
C TRP A 133 11.09 -0.30 -6.09
N LEU A 134 10.24 -1.23 -5.66
CA LEU A 134 10.26 -2.61 -6.13
C LEU A 134 9.92 -2.75 -7.61
N LEU A 135 9.15 -1.81 -8.19
CA LEU A 135 8.92 -1.78 -9.64
C LEU A 135 10.24 -1.66 -10.41
N ARG A 136 11.14 -0.77 -9.98
CA ARG A 136 12.44 -0.59 -10.63
C ARG A 136 13.39 -1.77 -10.39
N GLU A 137 13.46 -2.24 -9.16
CA GLU A 137 14.48 -3.21 -8.72
C GLU A 137 14.09 -4.68 -8.91
N ARG A 138 12.79 -5.00 -8.85
CA ARG A 138 12.25 -6.37 -8.91
C ARG A 138 11.31 -6.60 -10.08
N GLY A 139 10.95 -5.56 -10.83
CA GLY A 139 10.13 -5.64 -12.03
C GLY A 139 8.63 -5.61 -11.77
N GLU A 140 7.87 -5.73 -12.86
CA GLU A 140 6.44 -5.44 -12.90
C GLU A 140 5.59 -6.45 -12.13
N GLU A 141 5.98 -7.74 -12.11
CA GLU A 141 5.21 -8.79 -11.43
C GLU A 141 5.20 -8.60 -9.91
N VAL A 142 6.35 -8.34 -9.30
CA VAL A 142 6.47 -8.07 -7.86
C VAL A 142 5.72 -6.79 -7.49
N PHE A 143 5.80 -5.75 -8.33
CA PHE A 143 4.99 -4.56 -8.16
C PHE A 143 3.48 -4.86 -8.12
N GLY A 144 2.99 -5.73 -9.01
CA GLY A 144 1.58 -6.14 -9.05
C GLY A 144 1.14 -6.86 -7.78
N ILE A 145 1.93 -7.85 -7.32
CA ILE A 145 1.68 -8.60 -6.08
C ILE A 145 1.57 -7.64 -4.89
N ILE A 146 2.56 -6.76 -4.73
CA ILE A 146 2.61 -5.82 -3.61
C ILE A 146 1.45 -4.84 -3.69
N THR A 147 1.11 -4.34 -4.88
CA THR A 147 -0.03 -3.43 -5.05
C THR A 147 -1.36 -4.07 -4.67
N ALA A 148 -1.55 -5.37 -4.93
CA ALA A 148 -2.78 -6.09 -4.60
C ALA A 148 -2.87 -6.48 -3.11
N MET A 149 -1.74 -6.60 -2.43
CA MET A 149 -1.64 -7.14 -1.07
C MET A 149 -2.57 -6.45 -0.05
N PRO A 150 -2.65 -5.10 0.07
CA PRO A 150 -3.53 -4.48 1.06
C PRO A 150 -4.99 -4.92 0.93
N ALA A 151 -5.50 -5.03 -0.30
CA ALA A 151 -6.88 -5.42 -0.57
C ALA A 151 -7.13 -6.91 -0.26
N LEU A 152 -6.17 -7.78 -0.58
CA LEU A 152 -6.24 -9.20 -0.25
C LEU A 152 -6.21 -9.44 1.27
N VAL A 153 -5.33 -8.73 1.98
CA VAL A 153 -5.27 -8.78 3.45
C VAL A 153 -6.56 -8.23 4.06
N LEU A 154 -7.13 -7.16 3.51
CA LEU A 154 -8.37 -6.58 4.01
C LEU A 154 -9.55 -7.53 3.85
N LEU A 155 -9.67 -8.17 2.68
CA LEU A 155 -10.68 -9.20 2.46
C LEU A 155 -10.52 -10.35 3.47
N ALA A 156 -9.31 -10.89 3.62
CA ALA A 156 -9.06 -11.96 4.57
C ALA A 156 -9.40 -11.54 6.01
N ALA A 157 -9.06 -10.32 6.41
CA ALA A 157 -9.35 -9.80 7.75
C ALA A 157 -10.85 -9.59 7.98
N VAL A 158 -11.60 -9.11 6.98
CA VAL A 158 -13.06 -8.96 7.08
C VAL A 158 -13.76 -10.32 7.17
N LEU A 159 -13.29 -11.32 6.43
CA LEU A 159 -13.81 -12.68 6.51
C LEU A 159 -13.60 -13.32 7.90
N LEU A 160 -12.61 -12.87 8.66
CA LEU A 160 -12.22 -13.44 9.96
C LEU A 160 -12.62 -12.60 11.19
N GLY A 161 -12.79 -11.27 11.05
CA GLY A 161 -12.65 -10.32 12.15
C GLY A 161 -13.82 -9.37 12.43
N GLY A 162 -14.93 -9.46 11.71
CA GLY A 162 -16.14 -8.66 11.99
C GLY A 162 -16.00 -7.14 11.74
N PRO A 163 -17.03 -6.33 12.08
CA PRO A 163 -17.16 -4.95 11.62
C PRO A 163 -16.40 -3.93 12.50
N HIS A 164 -15.07 -3.95 12.43
CA HIS A 164 -14.20 -2.93 13.06
C HIS A 164 -13.30 -2.26 12.01
N TYR A 165 -13.91 -1.55 11.06
CA TYR A 165 -13.27 -1.10 9.81
C TYR A 165 -11.99 -0.27 10.02
N ALA A 166 -11.97 0.67 10.97
CA ALA A 166 -10.79 1.49 11.23
C ALA A 166 -9.60 0.65 11.74
N TRP A 167 -9.87 -0.36 12.58
CA TRP A 167 -8.85 -1.31 13.04
C TRP A 167 -8.36 -2.22 11.92
N LEU A 168 -9.27 -2.68 11.05
CA LEU A 168 -8.93 -3.48 9.88
C LEU A 168 -8.05 -2.70 8.90
N LEU A 169 -8.33 -1.41 8.70
CA LEU A 169 -7.51 -0.51 7.87
C LEU A 169 -6.12 -0.28 8.48
N LEU A 170 -6.03 -0.08 9.80
CA LEU A 170 -4.73 0.00 10.47
C LEU A 170 -3.95 -1.32 10.32
N GLY A 171 -4.56 -2.45 10.61
CA GLY A 171 -3.92 -3.77 10.52
C GLY A 171 -3.42 -4.09 9.11
N THR A 172 -4.25 -3.80 8.10
CA THR A 172 -3.87 -3.98 6.68
C THR A 172 -2.75 -3.05 6.25
N ALA A 173 -2.77 -1.78 6.67
CA ALA A 173 -1.68 -0.85 6.42
C ALA A 173 -0.38 -1.33 7.09
N CYS A 174 -0.43 -1.76 8.35
CA CYS A 174 0.72 -2.30 9.08
C CYS A 174 1.33 -3.52 8.36
N ILE A 175 0.52 -4.52 8.01
CA ILE A 175 0.98 -5.71 7.29
C ILE A 175 1.58 -5.31 5.95
N ALA A 176 0.85 -4.52 5.16
CA ALA A 176 1.30 -4.13 3.84
C ALA A 176 2.59 -3.30 3.87
N GLY A 177 2.67 -2.31 4.75
CA GLY A 177 3.83 -1.45 4.92
C GLY A 177 5.06 -2.23 5.37
N THR A 178 4.92 -3.06 6.41
CA THR A 178 6.04 -3.85 6.95
C THR A 178 6.54 -4.89 5.94
N THR A 179 5.66 -5.68 5.33
CA THR A 179 6.05 -6.67 4.30
C THR A 179 6.76 -6.01 3.12
N SER A 180 6.24 -4.87 2.64
CA SER A 180 6.86 -4.16 1.51
C SER A 180 8.24 -3.61 1.85
N LEU A 181 8.40 -3.03 3.05
CA LEU A 181 9.70 -2.56 3.53
C LEU A 181 10.69 -3.70 3.74
N SER A 182 10.25 -4.85 4.27
CA SER A 182 11.09 -6.04 4.39
C SER A 182 11.62 -6.51 3.04
N LEU A 183 10.77 -6.49 2.00
CA LEU A 183 11.20 -6.83 0.64
C LEU A 183 12.18 -5.81 0.06
N VAL A 184 11.96 -4.51 0.29
CA VAL A 184 12.93 -3.47 -0.08
C VAL A 184 14.27 -3.71 0.63
N ALA A 185 14.27 -3.96 1.93
CA ALA A 185 15.48 -4.25 2.69
C ALA A 185 16.22 -5.49 2.18
N GLN A 186 15.50 -6.57 1.83
CA GLN A 186 16.10 -7.76 1.21
C GLN A 186 16.68 -7.48 -0.17
N THR A 187 16.09 -6.54 -0.92
CA THR A 187 16.57 -6.13 -2.24
C THR A 187 17.87 -5.35 -2.12
N VAL A 188 17.92 -4.38 -1.21
CA VAL A 188 19.13 -3.60 -0.92
C VAL A 188 20.28 -4.49 -0.42
N ARG A 189 20.01 -5.51 0.39
CA ARG A 189 21.05 -6.43 0.90
C ARG A 189 21.68 -7.33 -0.16
N ARG A 190 21.01 -7.53 -1.30
CA ARG A 190 21.46 -8.45 -2.37
C ARG A 190 22.14 -7.75 -3.55
N ALA A 191 22.10 -6.43 -3.58
CA ALA A 191 22.62 -5.59 -4.65
C ALA A 191 23.88 -4.88 -4.18
#